data_AF-A0A1N7PGU8-F1
#
_entry.id   AF-A0A1N7PGU8-F1
#
_cell.length_a   1.000
_cell.length_b   1.000
_cell.length_c   1.000
_cell.angle_alpha   90.00
_cell.angle_beta   90.00
_cell.angle_gamma   90.00
#
_symmetry.space_group_name_H-M   'P 1'
#
loop_
_entity.id
_entity.type
_entity.pdbx_description
1 polymer ?
#
loop_
_entity_poly.entity_id
_entity_poly.type
_entity_poly.pdbx_seq_one_letter_code
_entity_poly.pdbx_strand_id
1 'polypeptide(L)'
;MVLPMSRPHKNPKTGVYYFRQRTPSDLVAVFGKTEVSKSLGTKDPEEAKVRHALAAQEQSKAWNRLRKRPEPLPHRQIVALSGEAYRDSMAALEKEPGEVTIWERVIELQNKKAATPEGLEQWYGLEADKLLEAHGLVTDDYSRSRLIAELHRSGMQWAEQQRKRAAGDYSPDPEANRFPPLNLPETTPPKGTAKGPRLSDLFEAWARDHLADGKSPRTVLDFRKKIEKLVSYLGHDNAAEITPENIADWCDHLRHKENIGARTVSQKYLAVAKLVFAVAVEKRKLKENPAQAIKVRFSKPTKSRPKGFTDEEAKAILRAALRDPESLGQRTTENKRAIRWIPWICAFTGARVTEIAQLRTNDLIEEHGVLCLRITPDAGSVKARKYRLAPIHPQLLEQGLHKMMQGLPAGPIFYSTAPIRGKAADPVERAQSAGAKVGQWVREVVGITDPEVQPNHAWRHRFKTVGRDTGMDLEVRDAIQGHSDGRAASDYGEVTIKAMWQAIWALPHYDLND
;
A
#
# COMPACT_ATOMS: atom_id res chain seq x y z
N MET A 1 -37.00 -15.87 19.17
CA MET A 1 -36.40 -15.48 20.47
C MET A 1 -35.03 -14.87 20.19
N VAL A 2 -34.90 -13.55 20.37
CA VAL A 2 -33.61 -12.85 20.22
C VAL A 2 -32.72 -13.26 21.39
N LEU A 3 -31.59 -13.90 21.12
CA LEU A 3 -30.61 -14.23 22.16
C LEU A 3 -30.11 -12.92 22.78
N PRO A 4 -30.27 -12.70 24.09
CA PRO A 4 -29.83 -11.47 24.74
C PRO A 4 -28.31 -11.35 24.61
N MET A 5 -27.85 -10.29 23.94
CA MET A 5 -26.43 -9.94 23.84
C MET A 5 -25.81 -9.82 25.24
N SER A 6 -24.58 -10.33 25.44
CA SER A 6 -23.87 -10.12 26.69
C SER A 6 -23.57 -8.62 26.87
N ARG A 7 -23.87 -8.10 28.06
CA ARG A 7 -23.73 -6.67 28.40
C ARG A 7 -22.79 -6.52 29.59
N PRO A 8 -22.10 -5.36 29.73
CA PRO A 8 -21.34 -5.05 30.93
C PRO A 8 -22.21 -5.18 32.19
N HIS A 9 -21.80 -6.03 33.13
CA HIS A 9 -22.52 -6.29 34.36
C HIS A 9 -22.07 -5.33 35.46
N LYS A 10 -22.94 -4.43 35.92
CA LYS A 10 -22.62 -3.49 37.01
C LYS A 10 -22.65 -4.19 38.36
N ASN A 11 -21.57 -4.08 39.14
CA ASN A 11 -21.56 -4.58 40.51
C ASN A 11 -22.40 -3.67 41.42
N PRO A 12 -23.43 -4.18 42.13
CA PRO A 12 -24.34 -3.37 42.93
C PRO A 12 -23.69 -2.73 44.16
N LYS A 13 -22.59 -3.30 44.69
CA LYS A 13 -21.89 -2.79 45.88
C LYS A 13 -20.83 -1.74 45.53
N THR A 14 -20.07 -1.95 44.45
CA THR A 14 -18.92 -1.10 44.10
C THR A 14 -19.17 -0.15 42.94
N GLY A 15 -20.25 -0.39 42.16
CA GLY A 15 -20.58 0.37 40.95
C GLY A 15 -19.69 0.10 39.74
N VAL A 16 -18.66 -0.76 39.88
CA VAL A 16 -17.70 -1.11 38.82
C VAL A 16 -18.32 -2.12 37.86
N TYR A 17 -18.10 -1.96 36.56
CA TYR A 17 -18.57 -2.90 35.54
C TYR A 17 -17.65 -4.11 35.37
N TYR A 18 -18.25 -5.26 35.05
CA TYR A 18 -17.58 -6.53 34.82
C TYR A 18 -17.97 -7.12 33.47
N PHE A 19 -17.02 -7.79 32.83
CA PHE A 19 -17.26 -8.71 31.73
C PHE A 19 -17.63 -10.07 32.31
N ARG A 20 -18.77 -10.62 31.90
CA ARG A 20 -19.21 -11.97 32.28
C ARG A 20 -19.64 -12.70 31.02
N GLN A 21 -18.99 -13.83 30.72
CA GLN A 21 -19.33 -14.67 29.58
C GLN A 21 -19.34 -16.13 30.01
N ARG A 22 -20.41 -16.83 29.67
CA ARG A 22 -20.51 -18.28 29.86
C ARG A 22 -19.48 -18.98 28.98
N THR A 23 -18.75 -19.92 29.55
CA THR A 23 -17.84 -20.77 28.77
C THR A 23 -18.68 -21.63 27.82
N PRO A 24 -18.34 -21.67 26.52
CA PRO A 24 -19.02 -22.54 25.55
C PRO A 24 -19.01 -24.00 26.00
N SER A 25 -20.11 -24.73 25.80
CA SER A 25 -20.29 -26.10 26.33
C SER A 25 -19.21 -27.07 25.85
N ASP A 26 -18.70 -26.89 24.63
CA ASP A 26 -17.59 -27.63 24.05
C ASP A 26 -16.25 -27.38 24.76
N LEU A 27 -16.12 -26.27 25.47
CA LEU A 27 -14.90 -25.85 26.15
C LEU A 27 -14.97 -25.99 27.67
N VAL A 28 -16.13 -26.28 28.27
CA VAL A 28 -16.27 -26.40 29.74
C VAL A 28 -15.34 -27.47 30.32
N ALA A 29 -15.22 -28.62 29.65
CA ALA A 29 -14.36 -29.72 30.10
C ALA A 29 -12.86 -29.39 30.01
N VAL A 30 -12.45 -28.63 29.00
CA VAL A 30 -11.04 -28.25 28.76
C VAL A 30 -10.63 -27.03 29.59
N PHE A 31 -11.54 -26.06 29.73
CA PHE A 31 -11.28 -24.80 30.43
C PHE A 31 -11.51 -24.88 31.95
N GLY A 32 -12.29 -25.86 32.42
CA GLY A 32 -12.49 -26.14 33.86
C GLY A 32 -13.39 -25.15 34.61
N LYS A 33 -13.97 -24.15 33.94
CA LYS A 33 -14.92 -23.19 34.52
C LYS A 33 -16.13 -22.98 33.62
N THR A 34 -17.30 -22.82 34.21
CA THR A 34 -18.57 -22.62 33.50
C THR A 34 -18.81 -21.16 33.10
N GLU A 35 -18.12 -20.21 33.72
CA GLU A 35 -18.21 -18.77 33.43
C GLU A 35 -16.84 -18.10 33.63
N VAL A 36 -16.54 -17.12 32.78
CA VAL A 36 -15.43 -16.18 32.94
C VAL A 36 -15.98 -14.83 33.40
N SER A 37 -15.44 -14.32 34.50
CA SER A 37 -15.76 -12.99 35.04
C SER A 37 -14.48 -12.17 35.22
N LYS A 38 -14.44 -10.96 34.66
CA LYS A 38 -13.30 -10.03 34.76
C LYS A 38 -13.79 -8.60 35.04
N SER A 39 -13.14 -7.89 35.95
CA SER A 39 -13.42 -6.48 36.20
C SER A 39 -13.01 -5.64 34.99
N LEU A 40 -13.88 -4.73 34.54
CA LEU A 40 -13.57 -3.75 33.50
C LEU A 40 -12.91 -2.48 34.07
N GLY A 41 -12.78 -2.39 35.41
CA GLY A 41 -12.04 -1.32 36.07
C GLY A 41 -12.58 0.09 35.83
N THR A 42 -13.88 0.22 35.53
CA THR A 42 -14.53 1.53 35.32
C THR A 42 -15.95 1.53 35.88
N LYS A 43 -16.40 2.70 36.32
CA LYS A 43 -17.79 2.98 36.74
C LYS A 43 -18.58 3.71 35.65
N ASP A 44 -17.91 4.16 34.58
CA ASP A 44 -18.52 4.85 33.45
C ASP A 44 -19.18 3.84 32.48
N PRO A 45 -20.50 3.98 32.18
CA PRO A 45 -21.20 3.08 31.27
C PRO A 45 -20.65 3.03 29.84
N GLU A 46 -20.18 4.15 29.28
CA GLU A 46 -19.71 4.20 27.89
C GLU A 46 -18.31 3.57 27.77
N GLU A 47 -17.39 3.92 28.68
CA GLU A 47 -16.09 3.24 28.77
C GLU A 47 -16.24 1.74 29.06
N ALA A 48 -17.21 1.34 29.89
CA ALA A 48 -17.50 -0.06 30.17
C ALA A 48 -17.93 -0.84 28.91
N LYS A 49 -18.70 -0.24 28.00
CA LYS A 49 -19.08 -0.89 26.73
C LYS A 49 -17.84 -1.16 25.87
N VAL A 50 -16.94 -0.18 25.74
CA VAL A 50 -15.71 -0.32 24.96
C VAL A 50 -14.80 -1.40 25.57
N ARG A 51 -14.57 -1.35 26.88
CA ARG A 51 -13.73 -2.35 27.57
C ARG A 51 -14.35 -3.75 27.57
N HIS A 52 -15.67 -3.86 27.62
CA HIS A 52 -16.39 -5.13 27.50
C HIS A 52 -16.21 -5.76 26.12
N ALA A 53 -16.26 -4.98 25.04
CA ALA A 53 -16.03 -5.47 23.69
C ALA A 53 -14.59 -5.99 23.52
N LEU A 54 -13.60 -5.28 24.06
CA LEU A 54 -12.20 -5.73 24.07
C LEU A 54 -12.02 -7.05 24.85
N ALA A 55 -12.61 -7.14 26.04
CA ALA A 55 -12.59 -8.36 26.85
C ALA A 55 -13.28 -9.54 26.13
N ALA A 56 -14.39 -9.29 25.42
CA ALA A 56 -15.08 -10.29 24.61
C ALA A 56 -14.22 -10.80 23.44
N GLN A 57 -13.49 -9.89 22.77
CA GLN A 57 -12.58 -10.25 21.68
C GLN A 57 -11.42 -11.12 22.16
N GLU A 58 -10.76 -10.73 23.26
CA GLU A 58 -9.69 -11.52 23.86
C GLU A 58 -10.18 -12.91 24.27
N GLN A 59 -11.37 -12.97 24.88
CA GLN A 59 -11.96 -14.24 25.29
C GLN A 59 -12.33 -15.13 24.10
N SER A 60 -12.84 -14.54 23.01
CA SER A 60 -13.13 -15.26 21.77
C SER A 60 -11.86 -15.81 21.11
N LYS A 61 -10.77 -15.04 21.09
CA LYS A 61 -9.45 -15.53 20.63
C LYS A 61 -8.96 -16.70 21.49
N ALA A 62 -9.11 -16.62 22.81
CA ALA A 62 -8.76 -17.71 23.72
C ALA A 62 -9.60 -18.97 23.45
N TRP A 63 -10.91 -18.82 23.22
CA TRP A 63 -11.80 -19.93 22.84
C TRP A 63 -11.41 -20.56 21.52
N ASN A 64 -11.10 -19.77 20.51
CA ASN A 64 -10.68 -20.28 19.22
C ASN A 64 -9.34 -21.01 19.30
N ARG A 65 -8.41 -20.59 20.18
CA ARG A 65 -7.19 -21.34 20.48
C ARG A 65 -7.48 -22.70 21.10
N LEU A 66 -8.38 -22.75 22.09
CA LEU A 66 -8.79 -24.02 22.73
C LEU A 66 -9.58 -24.94 21.78
N ARG A 67 -10.20 -24.39 20.73
CA ARG A 67 -10.92 -25.15 19.69
C ARG A 67 -10.05 -25.63 18.55
N LYS A 68 -8.95 -24.95 18.24
CA LYS A 68 -8.00 -25.40 17.23
C LYS A 68 -7.33 -26.67 17.74
N ARG A 69 -7.62 -27.78 17.07
CA ARG A 69 -6.90 -29.04 17.31
C ARG A 69 -5.47 -28.89 16.75
N PRO A 70 -4.45 -29.43 17.42
CA PRO A 70 -3.11 -29.52 16.84
C PRO A 70 -3.20 -30.24 15.49
N GLU A 71 -2.77 -29.58 14.41
CA GLU A 71 -2.74 -30.20 13.07
C GLU A 71 -1.28 -30.56 12.72
N PRO A 72 -1.04 -31.73 12.09
CA PRO A 72 0.30 -32.10 11.64
C PRO A 72 0.82 -31.11 10.60
N LEU A 73 2.07 -30.66 10.74
CA LEU A 73 2.71 -29.83 9.72
C LEU A 73 3.29 -30.71 8.60
N PRO A 74 2.90 -30.47 7.34
CA PRO A 74 3.57 -31.09 6.20
C PRO A 74 5.07 -30.79 6.21
N HIS A 75 5.88 -31.78 5.81
CA HIS A 75 7.33 -31.64 5.76
C HIS A 75 7.79 -30.40 4.99
N ARG A 76 7.13 -30.10 3.86
CA ARG A 76 7.44 -28.93 3.04
C ARG A 76 7.26 -27.61 3.78
N GLN A 77 6.28 -27.51 4.68
CA GLN A 77 6.07 -26.31 5.51
C GLN A 77 7.13 -26.22 6.60
N ILE A 78 7.50 -27.36 7.21
CA ILE A 78 8.60 -27.42 8.19
C ILE A 78 9.91 -26.90 7.57
N VAL A 79 10.25 -27.34 6.35
CA VAL A 79 11.46 -26.88 5.62
C VAL A 79 11.33 -25.42 5.16
N ALA A 80 10.10 -24.95 4.85
CA ALA A 80 9.89 -23.55 4.49
C ALA A 80 10.10 -22.62 5.69
N LEU A 81 9.59 -23.01 6.87
CA LEU A 81 9.73 -22.29 8.14
C LEU A 81 11.20 -22.21 8.56
N SER A 82 11.93 -23.33 8.51
CA SER A 82 13.38 -23.30 8.81
C SER A 82 14.17 -22.42 7.82
N GLY A 83 13.73 -22.36 6.56
CA GLY A 83 14.30 -21.47 5.57
C GLY A 83 14.09 -19.98 5.84
N GLU A 84 12.98 -19.61 6.51
CA GLU A 84 12.77 -18.23 6.97
C GLU A 84 13.75 -17.88 8.09
N ALA A 85 13.84 -18.75 9.12
CA ALA A 85 14.81 -18.58 10.20
C ALA A 85 16.26 -18.48 9.67
N TYR A 86 16.62 -19.30 8.67
CA TYR A 86 17.90 -19.23 7.99
C TYR A 86 18.12 -17.88 7.29
N ARG A 87 17.14 -17.40 6.50
CA ARG A 87 17.26 -16.12 5.78
C ARG A 87 17.37 -14.93 6.73
N ASP A 88 16.60 -14.92 7.81
CA ASP A 88 16.64 -13.87 8.83
C ASP A 88 18.01 -13.84 9.53
N SER A 89 18.54 -15.02 9.87
CA SER A 89 19.88 -15.15 10.47
C SER A 89 21.01 -14.75 9.52
N MET A 90 20.87 -15.04 8.22
CA MET A 90 21.82 -14.61 7.18
C MET A 90 21.79 -13.09 6.97
N ALA A 91 20.63 -12.46 7.06
CA ALA A 91 20.47 -11.01 6.94
C ALA A 91 21.01 -10.25 8.15
N ALA A 92 20.85 -10.81 9.36
CA ALA A 92 21.31 -10.19 10.60
C ALA A 92 22.84 -9.97 10.64
N LEU A 93 23.61 -10.85 9.99
CA LEU A 93 25.08 -10.85 9.99
C LEU A 93 25.67 -10.70 8.58
N GLU A 94 24.98 -9.99 7.69
CA GLU A 94 25.39 -9.78 6.30
C GLU A 94 26.71 -9.00 6.18
N LYS A 95 26.92 -8.00 7.05
CA LYS A 95 28.05 -7.06 6.95
C LYS A 95 29.26 -7.45 7.79
N GLU A 96 29.03 -8.06 8.95
CA GLU A 96 30.06 -8.37 9.94
C GLU A 96 29.81 -9.78 10.49
N PRO A 97 30.41 -10.82 9.89
CA PRO A 97 30.20 -12.20 10.32
C PRO A 97 30.90 -12.53 11.65
N GLY A 98 31.81 -11.68 12.14
CA GLY A 98 32.62 -11.94 13.33
C GLY A 98 33.82 -12.87 13.06
N GLU A 99 34.39 -13.45 14.11
CA GLU A 99 35.61 -14.27 14.05
C GLU A 99 35.31 -15.75 13.74
N VAL A 100 36.23 -16.41 13.03
CA VAL A 100 36.12 -17.84 12.66
C VAL A 100 35.98 -18.74 13.89
N THR A 101 36.74 -18.46 14.95
CA THR A 101 36.77 -19.21 16.22
C THR A 101 35.42 -19.23 16.94
N ILE A 102 34.63 -18.16 16.80
CA ILE A 102 33.27 -18.08 17.36
C ILE A 102 32.37 -19.10 16.67
N TRP A 103 32.45 -19.20 15.33
CA TRP A 103 31.62 -20.13 14.57
C TRP A 103 32.02 -21.58 14.78
N GLU A 104 33.32 -21.88 14.92
CA GLU A 104 33.79 -23.21 15.32
C GLU A 104 33.20 -23.63 16.67
N ARG A 105 33.17 -22.71 17.64
CA ARG A 105 32.57 -22.96 18.95
C ARG A 105 31.04 -23.12 18.88
N VAL A 106 30.37 -22.32 18.05
CA VAL A 106 28.92 -22.42 17.83
C VAL A 106 28.55 -23.76 17.19
N ILE A 107 29.33 -24.23 16.21
CA ILE A 107 29.15 -25.55 15.58
C ILE A 107 29.36 -26.68 16.60
N GLU A 108 30.40 -26.60 17.44
CA GLU A 108 30.65 -27.59 18.49
C GLU A 108 29.50 -27.67 19.51
N LEU A 109 29.00 -26.51 19.96
CA LEU A 109 27.89 -26.43 20.91
C LEU A 109 26.58 -26.97 20.31
N GLN A 110 26.29 -26.63 19.06
CA GLN A 110 25.13 -27.17 18.34
C GLN A 110 25.21 -28.70 18.21
N ASN A 111 26.37 -29.25 17.83
CA ASN A 111 26.56 -30.70 17.76
C ASN A 111 26.40 -31.38 19.13
N LYS A 112 26.94 -30.78 20.20
CA LYS A 112 26.79 -31.29 21.57
C LYS A 112 25.32 -31.29 22.01
N LYS A 113 24.56 -30.27 21.64
CA LYS A 113 23.12 -30.16 21.95
C LYS A 113 22.26 -31.08 21.09
N ALA A 114 22.69 -31.38 19.86
CA ALA A 114 22.04 -32.33 18.99
C ALA A 114 22.20 -33.80 19.41
N ALA A 115 23.07 -34.09 20.39
CA ALA A 115 23.29 -35.44 20.89
C ALA A 115 22.06 -36.06 21.57
N THR A 116 21.11 -35.24 22.05
CA THR A 116 19.84 -35.73 22.62
C THR A 116 18.64 -34.88 22.16
N PRO A 117 17.43 -35.46 22.09
CA PRO A 117 16.20 -34.70 21.82
C PRO A 117 15.97 -33.55 22.79
N GLU A 118 16.29 -33.72 24.07
CA GLU A 118 16.17 -32.70 25.11
C GLU A 118 17.15 -31.55 24.89
N GLY A 119 18.35 -31.84 24.36
CA GLY A 119 19.33 -30.83 24.02
C GLY A 119 18.89 -29.96 22.85
N LEU A 120 18.26 -30.55 21.84
CA LEU A 120 17.64 -29.82 20.72
C LEU A 120 16.45 -28.98 21.18
N GLU A 121 15.60 -29.55 22.04
CA GLU A 121 14.45 -28.85 22.63
C GLU A 121 14.90 -27.62 23.43
N GLN A 122 15.94 -27.75 24.25
CA GLN A 122 16.51 -26.61 25.00
C GLN A 122 17.06 -25.50 24.10
N TRP A 123 17.58 -25.85 22.92
CA TRP A 123 18.24 -24.90 22.04
C TRP A 123 17.28 -24.21 21.07
N TYR A 124 16.41 -24.98 20.39
CA TYR A 124 15.53 -24.47 19.35
C TYR A 124 14.04 -24.47 19.73
N GLY A 125 13.64 -25.05 20.87
CA GLY A 125 12.22 -25.14 21.24
C GLY A 125 11.52 -23.79 21.30
N LEU A 126 12.16 -22.79 21.92
CA LEU A 126 11.62 -21.43 21.99
C LEU A 126 11.55 -20.75 20.61
N GLU A 127 12.53 -21.01 19.74
CA GLU A 127 12.55 -20.46 18.38
C GLU A 127 11.45 -21.10 17.52
N ALA A 128 11.29 -22.42 17.61
CA ALA A 128 10.21 -23.15 16.96
C ALA A 128 8.83 -22.61 17.38
N ASP A 129 8.62 -22.38 18.69
CA ASP A 129 7.35 -21.85 19.21
C ASP A 129 7.07 -20.42 18.73
N LYS A 130 8.09 -19.56 18.73
CA LYS A 130 7.97 -18.19 18.19
C LYS A 130 7.64 -18.20 16.70
N LEU A 131 8.26 -19.11 15.94
CA LEU A 131 8.07 -19.21 14.50
C LEU A 131 6.67 -19.74 14.15
N LEU A 132 6.17 -20.72 14.92
CA LEU A 132 4.79 -21.20 14.82
C LEU A 132 3.79 -20.11 15.20
N GLU A 133 4.05 -19.36 16.28
CA GLU A 133 3.21 -18.26 16.73
C GLU A 133 3.14 -17.11 15.70
N ALA A 134 4.28 -16.71 15.14
CA ALA A 134 4.35 -15.67 14.10
C ALA A 134 3.49 -16.00 12.88
N HIS A 135 3.33 -17.29 12.57
CA HIS A 135 2.53 -17.81 11.46
C HIS A 135 1.12 -18.26 11.87
N GLY A 136 0.74 -18.11 13.14
CA GLY A 136 -0.57 -18.51 13.65
C GLY A 136 -0.85 -20.02 13.58
N LEU A 137 0.21 -20.84 13.53
CA LEU A 137 0.16 -22.29 13.42
C LEU A 137 0.07 -22.91 14.82
N VAL A 138 -0.79 -23.92 14.97
CA VAL A 138 -0.86 -24.79 16.15
C VAL A 138 -0.68 -26.21 15.65
N THR A 139 0.40 -26.86 16.06
CA THR A 139 0.77 -28.18 15.54
C THR A 139 0.94 -29.22 16.63
N ASP A 140 0.90 -30.49 16.25
CA ASP A 140 1.16 -31.61 17.16
C ASP A 140 2.63 -31.72 17.57
N ASP A 141 2.88 -32.42 18.67
CA ASP A 141 4.23 -32.58 19.23
C ASP A 141 5.20 -33.21 18.23
N TYR A 142 4.72 -34.14 17.40
CA TYR A 142 5.54 -34.82 16.39
C TYR A 142 6.07 -33.84 15.33
N SER A 143 5.20 -32.98 14.81
CA SER A 143 5.51 -31.95 13.83
C SER A 143 6.40 -30.86 14.42
N ARG A 144 6.17 -30.50 15.68
CA ARG A 144 7.02 -29.56 16.43
C ARG A 144 8.43 -30.11 16.60
N SER A 145 8.60 -31.37 17.02
CA SER A 145 9.91 -32.01 17.11
C SER A 145 10.63 -32.07 15.77
N ARG A 146 9.89 -32.29 14.67
CA ARG A 146 10.47 -32.24 13.31
C ARG A 146 10.88 -30.84 12.88
N LEU A 147 10.13 -29.81 13.28
CA LEU A 147 10.52 -28.42 13.08
C LEU A 147 11.80 -28.09 13.82
N ILE A 148 11.92 -28.50 15.08
CA ILE A 148 13.14 -28.36 15.90
C ILE A 148 14.34 -29.04 15.23
N ALA A 149 14.17 -30.27 14.74
CA ALA A 149 15.24 -30.98 14.03
C ALA A 149 15.65 -30.29 12.72
N GLU A 150 14.70 -29.73 11.97
CA GLU A 150 14.99 -29.00 10.74
C GLU A 150 15.60 -27.62 10.99
N LEU A 151 15.21 -26.92 12.07
CA LEU A 151 15.85 -25.70 12.55
C LEU A 151 17.31 -25.92 12.92
N HIS A 152 17.61 -27.06 13.55
CA HIS A 152 19.00 -27.46 13.79
C HIS A 152 19.79 -27.64 12.49
N ARG A 153 19.22 -28.32 11.50
CA ARG A 153 19.86 -28.50 10.19
C ARG A 153 20.14 -27.17 9.50
N SER A 154 19.18 -26.24 9.49
CA SER A 154 19.39 -24.90 8.94
C SER A 154 20.35 -24.05 9.76
N GLY A 155 20.37 -24.20 11.09
CA GLY A 155 21.29 -23.52 11.99
C GLY A 155 22.75 -23.95 11.78
N MET A 156 22.98 -25.25 11.54
CA MET A 156 24.29 -25.78 11.18
C MET A 156 24.77 -25.25 9.82
N GLN A 157 23.87 -25.22 8.83
CA GLN A 157 24.15 -24.65 7.51
C GLN A 157 24.51 -23.16 7.61
N TRP A 158 23.75 -22.38 8.39
CA TRP A 158 24.04 -20.98 8.64
C TRP A 158 25.40 -20.78 9.34
N ALA A 159 25.67 -21.53 10.41
CA ALA A 159 26.92 -21.40 11.15
C ALA A 159 28.15 -21.72 10.28
N GLU A 160 28.08 -22.74 9.43
CA GLU A 160 29.15 -23.07 8.49
C GLU A 160 29.33 -21.99 7.42
N GLN A 161 28.23 -21.42 6.91
CA GLN A 161 28.30 -20.31 5.94
C GLN A 161 28.92 -19.04 6.56
N GLN A 162 28.61 -18.75 7.82
CA GLN A 162 29.20 -17.63 8.54
C GLN A 162 30.68 -17.88 8.87
N ARG A 163 31.08 -19.13 9.16
CA ARG A 163 32.49 -19.52 9.32
C ARG A 163 33.31 -19.24 8.05
N LYS A 164 32.77 -19.58 6.87
CA LYS A 164 33.39 -19.27 5.57
C LYS A 164 33.55 -17.76 5.35
N ARG A 165 32.49 -16.99 5.62
CA ARG A 165 32.52 -15.52 5.52
C ARG A 165 33.54 -14.89 6.45
N ALA A 166 33.62 -15.38 7.69
CA ALA A 166 34.63 -14.94 8.66
C ALA A 166 36.07 -15.27 8.21
N ALA A 167 36.26 -16.33 7.40
CA ALA A 167 37.54 -16.67 6.77
C ALA A 167 37.78 -15.92 5.44
N GLY A 168 36.90 -14.98 5.05
CA GLY A 168 37.02 -14.16 3.84
C GLY A 168 36.33 -14.74 2.60
N ASP A 169 35.66 -15.89 2.70
CA ASP A 169 34.91 -16.49 1.59
C ASP A 169 33.43 -16.09 1.63
N TYR A 170 33.05 -15.16 0.75
CA TYR A 170 31.68 -14.66 0.58
C TYR A 170 30.93 -15.32 -0.58
N SER A 171 31.43 -16.45 -1.10
CA SER A 171 30.69 -17.23 -2.08
C SER A 171 29.29 -17.59 -1.55
N PRO A 172 28.26 -17.56 -2.42
CA PRO A 172 26.91 -17.86 -2.00
C PRO A 172 26.80 -19.30 -1.51
N ASP A 173 25.95 -19.53 -0.52
CA ASP A 173 25.67 -20.89 -0.02
C ASP A 173 25.05 -21.73 -1.16
N PRO A 174 25.72 -22.81 -1.62
CA PRO A 174 25.25 -23.63 -2.73
C PRO A 174 23.93 -24.35 -2.43
N GLU A 175 23.58 -24.53 -1.15
CA GLU A 175 22.36 -25.21 -0.71
C GLU A 175 21.25 -24.24 -0.29
N ALA A 176 21.43 -22.92 -0.43
CA ALA A 176 20.42 -21.93 -0.05
C ALA A 176 19.07 -22.09 -0.79
N ASN A 177 19.07 -22.71 -1.97
CA ASN A 177 17.87 -22.94 -2.77
C ASN A 177 17.06 -24.17 -2.32
N ARG A 178 17.51 -24.94 -1.32
CA ARG A 178 16.78 -26.11 -0.81
C ARG A 178 15.50 -25.72 -0.04
N PHE A 179 15.43 -24.48 0.43
CA PHE A 179 14.27 -23.98 1.15
C PHE A 179 13.14 -23.62 0.17
N PRO A 180 12.00 -24.31 0.19
CA PRO A 180 10.86 -23.89 -0.61
C PRO A 180 10.40 -22.50 -0.15
N PRO A 181 9.79 -21.68 -1.02
CA PRO A 181 9.14 -20.46 -0.58
C PRO A 181 8.15 -20.82 0.53
N LEU A 182 8.02 -19.93 1.52
CA LEU A 182 6.97 -20.02 2.55
C LEU A 182 5.61 -19.73 1.92
N ASN A 183 5.20 -20.62 1.03
CA ASN A 183 3.82 -20.81 0.66
C ASN A 183 3.20 -21.51 1.87
N LEU A 184 2.82 -20.73 2.89
CA LEU A 184 1.65 -21.08 3.69
C LEU A 184 0.60 -21.55 2.69
N PRO A 185 0.03 -22.74 2.89
CA PRO A 185 -0.56 -23.52 1.83
C PRO A 185 -1.42 -22.59 0.97
N GLU A 186 -1.17 -22.58 -0.35
CA GLU A 186 -2.30 -22.56 -1.26
C GLU A 186 -3.26 -23.56 -0.64
N THR A 187 -4.37 -23.06 -0.12
CA THR A 187 -5.40 -23.91 0.46
C THR A 187 -5.83 -24.82 -0.69
N THR A 188 -5.18 -25.98 -0.83
CA THR A 188 -5.90 -27.18 -1.23
C THR A 188 -6.91 -27.27 -0.11
N PRO A 189 -8.19 -26.93 -0.39
CA PRO A 189 -9.12 -26.71 0.67
C PRO A 189 -9.19 -28.00 1.48
N PRO A 190 -9.13 -27.94 2.83
CA PRO A 190 -9.45 -29.11 3.61
C PRO A 190 -10.79 -29.60 3.09
N LYS A 191 -10.82 -30.83 2.55
CA LYS A 191 -12.06 -31.57 2.40
C LYS A 191 -12.56 -31.81 3.82
N GLY A 192 -13.28 -30.83 4.37
CA GLY A 192 -13.61 -30.80 5.78
C GLY A 192 -14.26 -29.49 6.29
N THR A 193 -15.47 -29.19 5.81
CA THR A 193 -16.56 -28.59 6.62
C THR A 193 -16.64 -27.09 6.96
N ALA A 194 -16.11 -26.15 6.16
CA ALA A 194 -16.68 -24.79 6.13
C ALA A 194 -17.74 -24.72 5.02
N LYS A 195 -19.03 -24.80 5.36
CA LYS A 195 -20.13 -24.60 4.40
C LYS A 195 -20.22 -23.09 4.06
N GLY A 196 -19.51 -22.60 3.04
CA GLY A 196 -19.69 -21.21 2.57
C GLY A 196 -18.67 -20.71 1.54
N PRO A 197 -19.01 -19.64 0.78
CA PRO A 197 -18.07 -18.98 -0.14
C PRO A 197 -16.96 -18.23 0.60
N ARG A 198 -15.75 -18.18 0.04
CA ARG A 198 -14.63 -17.41 0.60
C ARG A 198 -14.61 -15.96 0.13
N LEU A 199 -14.22 -15.03 0.99
CA LEU A 199 -14.12 -13.61 0.64
C LEU A 199 -13.00 -13.36 -0.38
N SER A 200 -11.88 -14.06 -0.24
CA SER A 200 -10.77 -14.00 -1.22
C SER A 200 -11.20 -14.45 -2.61
N ASP A 201 -11.95 -15.56 -2.73
CA ASP A 201 -12.44 -16.06 -4.03
C ASP A 201 -13.46 -15.10 -4.67
N LEU A 202 -14.26 -14.43 -3.84
CA LEU A 202 -15.18 -13.38 -4.28
C LEU A 202 -14.42 -12.16 -4.81
N PHE A 203 -13.35 -11.77 -4.12
CA PHE A 203 -12.46 -10.70 -4.58
C PHE A 203 -11.78 -11.06 -5.89
N GLU A 204 -11.24 -12.28 -6.05
CA GLU A 204 -10.58 -12.69 -7.30
C GLU A 204 -11.57 -12.80 -8.47
N ALA A 205 -12.84 -13.13 -8.22
CA ALA A 205 -13.88 -13.03 -9.24
C ALA A 205 -14.10 -11.59 -9.72
N TRP A 206 -14.21 -10.64 -8.78
CA TRP A 206 -14.28 -9.22 -9.13
C TRP A 206 -13.02 -8.73 -9.84
N ALA A 207 -11.83 -9.15 -9.40
CA ALA A 207 -10.56 -8.74 -9.96
C ALA A 207 -10.40 -9.19 -11.42
N ARG A 208 -10.84 -10.42 -11.75
CA ARG A 208 -10.88 -10.91 -13.14
C ARG A 208 -11.78 -10.05 -14.01
N ASP A 209 -13.00 -9.77 -13.57
CA ASP A 209 -13.96 -8.95 -14.33
C ASP A 209 -13.39 -7.51 -14.51
N HIS A 210 -12.79 -6.94 -13.46
CA HIS A 210 -12.14 -5.62 -13.51
C HIS A 210 -11.00 -5.54 -14.54
N LEU A 211 -10.15 -6.57 -14.58
CA LEU A 211 -9.03 -6.63 -15.52
C LEU A 211 -9.49 -6.92 -16.95
N ALA A 212 -10.53 -7.75 -17.12
CA ALA A 212 -11.13 -8.04 -18.42
C ALA A 212 -11.77 -6.79 -19.07
N ASP A 213 -12.35 -5.90 -18.25
CA ASP A 213 -12.79 -4.56 -18.68
C ASP A 213 -11.62 -3.61 -19.01
N GLY A 214 -10.40 -4.14 -19.00
CA GLY A 214 -9.16 -3.41 -19.19
C GLY A 214 -8.85 -2.45 -18.06
N LYS A 215 -9.53 -2.44 -16.89
CA LYS A 215 -9.32 -1.43 -15.81
C LYS A 215 -7.98 -1.66 -15.08
N SER A 216 -7.61 -0.76 -14.16
CA SER A 216 -6.23 -0.65 -13.64
C SER A 216 -5.79 -1.82 -12.74
N PRO A 217 -4.67 -2.50 -13.04
CA PRO A 217 -4.09 -3.53 -12.16
C PRO A 217 -3.70 -2.99 -10.77
N ARG A 218 -3.32 -1.71 -10.68
CA ARG A 218 -2.99 -1.05 -9.42
C ARG A 218 -4.19 -0.96 -8.48
N THR A 219 -5.41 -0.79 -9.01
CA THR A 219 -6.64 -0.83 -8.22
C THR A 219 -6.84 -2.21 -7.61
N VAL A 220 -6.60 -3.28 -8.38
CA VAL A 220 -6.67 -4.66 -7.87
C VAL A 220 -5.68 -4.86 -6.73
N LEU A 221 -4.41 -4.48 -6.91
CA LEU A 221 -3.40 -4.60 -5.85
C LEU A 221 -3.76 -3.82 -4.58
N ASP A 222 -4.26 -2.60 -4.73
CA ASP A 222 -4.69 -1.75 -3.62
C ASP A 222 -5.93 -2.31 -2.88
N PHE A 223 -6.87 -2.92 -3.62
CA PHE A 223 -8.08 -3.51 -3.04
C PHE A 223 -7.78 -4.85 -2.38
N ARG A 224 -6.89 -5.66 -2.96
CA ARG A 224 -6.44 -6.94 -2.39
C ARG A 224 -5.90 -6.74 -0.97
N LYS A 225 -5.00 -5.77 -0.79
CA LYS A 225 -4.45 -5.41 0.54
C LYS A 225 -5.53 -5.06 1.57
N LYS A 226 -6.66 -4.49 1.15
CA LYS A 226 -7.78 -4.15 2.07
C LYS A 226 -8.58 -5.38 2.47
N ILE A 227 -8.79 -6.30 1.51
CA ILE A 227 -9.47 -7.57 1.77
C ILE A 227 -8.59 -8.47 2.65
N GLU A 228 -7.30 -8.60 2.35
CA GLU A 228 -6.34 -9.31 3.20
C GLU A 228 -6.35 -8.77 4.64
N LYS A 229 -6.43 -7.45 4.79
CA LYS A 229 -6.53 -6.82 6.11
C LYS A 229 -7.83 -7.14 6.85
N LEU A 230 -8.96 -7.23 6.14
CA LEU A 230 -10.22 -7.67 6.73
C LEU A 230 -10.14 -9.15 7.15
N VAL A 231 -9.65 -10.02 6.27
CA VAL A 231 -9.46 -11.46 6.57
C VAL A 231 -8.54 -11.65 7.77
N SER A 232 -7.42 -10.92 7.82
CA SER A 232 -6.48 -10.94 8.94
C SER A 232 -7.13 -10.48 10.24
N TYR A 233 -7.94 -9.42 10.21
CA TYR A 233 -8.68 -8.94 11.37
C TYR A 233 -9.70 -9.97 11.90
N LEU A 234 -10.42 -10.64 11.00
CA LEU A 234 -11.42 -11.65 11.35
C LEU A 234 -10.80 -12.97 11.79
N GLY A 235 -9.62 -13.31 11.27
CA GLY A 235 -8.96 -14.60 11.49
C GLY A 235 -9.56 -15.76 10.70
N HIS A 236 -10.49 -15.48 9.77
CA HIS A 236 -11.08 -16.45 8.86
C HIS A 236 -11.48 -15.76 7.54
N ASP A 237 -11.75 -16.57 6.51
CA ASP A 237 -12.06 -16.11 5.15
C ASP A 237 -13.46 -16.57 4.68
N ASN A 238 -14.26 -17.20 5.55
CA ASN A 238 -15.61 -17.63 5.21
C ASN A 238 -16.56 -16.42 5.15
N ALA A 239 -16.97 -16.01 3.94
CA ALA A 239 -17.82 -14.85 3.73
C ALA A 239 -19.25 -15.03 4.26
N ALA A 240 -19.72 -16.27 4.43
CA ALA A 240 -21.04 -16.56 5.00
C ALA A 240 -21.10 -16.38 6.53
N GLU A 241 -19.94 -16.34 7.20
CA GLU A 241 -19.86 -16.13 8.66
C GLU A 241 -19.71 -14.65 9.04
N ILE A 242 -19.49 -13.77 8.05
CA ILE A 242 -19.22 -12.35 8.29
C ILE A 242 -20.54 -11.60 8.48
N THR A 243 -20.72 -11.01 9.66
CA THR A 243 -21.91 -10.24 10.01
C THR A 243 -21.70 -8.73 9.86
N PRO A 244 -22.78 -7.91 9.83
CA PRO A 244 -22.66 -6.46 9.87
C PRO A 244 -21.85 -5.94 11.07
N GLU A 245 -21.99 -6.58 12.23
CA GLU A 245 -21.24 -6.23 13.46
C GLU A 245 -19.73 -6.42 13.24
N ASN A 246 -19.31 -7.52 12.59
CA ASN A 246 -17.89 -7.72 12.29
C ASN A 246 -17.31 -6.60 11.41
N ILE A 247 -18.10 -6.12 10.44
CA ILE A 247 -17.68 -5.02 9.56
C ILE A 247 -17.64 -3.68 10.32
N ALA A 248 -18.59 -3.44 11.21
CA ALA A 248 -18.59 -2.27 12.08
C ALA A 248 -17.37 -2.24 13.01
N ASP A 249 -17.11 -3.36 13.70
CA ASP A 249 -15.98 -3.52 14.62
C ASP A 249 -14.63 -3.40 13.89
N TRP A 250 -14.54 -3.93 12.67
CA TRP A 250 -13.36 -3.74 11.83
C TRP A 250 -13.14 -2.26 11.47
N CYS A 251 -14.20 -1.53 11.11
CA CYS A 251 -14.11 -0.10 10.83
C CYS A 251 -13.64 0.69 12.06
N ASP A 252 -14.13 0.35 13.25
CA ASP A 252 -13.71 0.97 14.50
C ASP A 252 -12.27 0.60 14.87
N HIS A 253 -11.85 -0.65 14.61
CA HIS A 253 -10.46 -1.08 14.78
C HIS A 253 -9.51 -0.25 13.89
N LEU A 254 -9.81 -0.14 12.59
CA LEU A 254 -9.02 0.67 11.66
C LEU A 254 -8.92 2.13 12.15
N ARG A 255 -10.01 2.68 12.68
CA ARG A 255 -10.05 4.07 13.13
C ARG A 255 -9.31 4.31 14.44
N HIS A 256 -9.53 3.45 15.43
CA HIS A 256 -9.15 3.72 16.83
C HIS A 256 -7.93 2.94 17.30
N LYS A 257 -7.58 1.83 16.65
CA LYS A 257 -6.38 1.04 16.97
C LYS A 257 -5.26 1.29 15.97
N GLU A 258 -5.61 1.42 14.69
CA GLU A 258 -4.63 1.71 13.64
C GLU A 258 -4.53 3.19 13.26
N ASN A 259 -5.32 4.05 13.91
CA ASN A 259 -5.31 5.49 13.70
C ASN A 259 -5.54 5.92 12.23
N ILE A 260 -6.33 5.15 11.47
CA ILE A 260 -6.67 5.47 10.09
C ILE A 260 -7.81 6.48 10.08
N GLY A 261 -7.63 7.60 9.40
CA GLY A 261 -8.64 8.67 9.32
C GLY A 261 -10.01 8.17 8.84
N ALA A 262 -11.09 8.64 9.47
CA ALA A 262 -12.46 8.16 9.24
C ALA A 262 -12.90 8.23 7.77
N ARG A 263 -12.48 9.28 7.03
CA ARG A 263 -12.73 9.40 5.59
C ARG A 263 -12.06 8.27 4.80
N THR A 264 -10.83 7.90 5.16
CA THR A 264 -10.09 6.80 4.53
C THR A 264 -10.75 5.46 4.84
N VAL A 265 -11.16 5.22 6.08
CA VAL A 265 -11.93 4.02 6.44
C VAL A 265 -13.22 3.93 5.63
N SER A 266 -14.01 5.01 5.58
CA SER A 266 -15.27 5.03 4.84
C SER A 266 -15.09 4.87 3.32
N GLN A 267 -14.23 5.67 2.70
CA GLN A 267 -14.15 5.80 1.24
C GLN A 267 -13.20 4.78 0.59
N LYS A 268 -12.31 4.14 1.36
CA LYS A 268 -11.36 3.17 0.83
C LYS A 268 -11.62 1.77 1.37
N TYR A 269 -11.58 1.58 2.69
CA TYR A 269 -11.68 0.23 3.29
C TYR A 269 -13.11 -0.33 3.21
N LEU A 270 -14.07 0.38 3.80
CA LEU A 270 -15.47 -0.04 3.81
C LEU A 270 -16.07 -0.05 2.40
N ALA A 271 -15.68 0.88 1.53
CA ALA A 271 -16.12 0.91 0.13
C ALA A 271 -15.71 -0.36 -0.63
N VAL A 272 -14.48 -0.85 -0.42
CA VAL A 272 -14.00 -2.09 -1.05
C VAL A 272 -14.70 -3.32 -0.48
N ALA A 273 -14.90 -3.38 0.83
CA ALA A 273 -15.68 -4.46 1.44
C ALA A 273 -17.11 -4.51 0.84
N LYS A 274 -17.81 -3.36 0.77
CA LYS A 274 -19.14 -3.26 0.16
C LYS A 274 -19.15 -3.77 -1.28
N LEU A 275 -18.15 -3.39 -2.07
CA LEU A 275 -18.03 -3.81 -3.47
C LEU A 275 -17.90 -5.34 -3.60
N VAL A 276 -16.99 -5.96 -2.83
CA VAL A 276 -16.76 -7.42 -2.93
C VAL A 276 -17.98 -8.22 -2.44
N PHE A 277 -18.63 -7.79 -1.37
CA PHE A 277 -19.87 -8.42 -0.92
C PHE A 277 -21.05 -8.19 -1.87
N ALA A 278 -21.11 -7.06 -2.57
CA ALA A 278 -22.12 -6.83 -3.60
C ALA A 278 -21.97 -7.84 -4.75
N VAL A 279 -20.75 -8.09 -5.22
CA VAL A 279 -20.45 -9.12 -6.23
C VAL A 279 -20.89 -10.50 -5.75
N ALA A 280 -20.75 -10.81 -4.47
CA ALA A 280 -21.20 -12.06 -3.88
C ALA A 280 -22.72 -12.24 -3.93
N VAL A 281 -23.47 -11.16 -3.65
CA VAL A 281 -24.94 -11.15 -3.74
C VAL A 281 -25.41 -11.25 -5.19
N GLU A 282 -24.81 -10.47 -6.10
CA GLU A 282 -25.13 -10.48 -7.53
C GLU A 282 -24.92 -11.87 -8.15
N LYS A 283 -23.82 -12.55 -7.79
CA LYS A 283 -23.54 -13.93 -8.23
C LYS A 283 -24.29 -14.99 -7.38
N ARG A 284 -25.27 -14.59 -6.57
CA ARG A 284 -26.12 -15.45 -5.70
C ARG A 284 -25.35 -16.37 -4.74
N LYS A 285 -24.13 -15.97 -4.35
CA LYS A 285 -23.29 -16.68 -3.37
C LYS A 285 -23.65 -16.31 -1.94
N LEU A 286 -24.17 -15.10 -1.72
CA LEU A 286 -24.71 -14.63 -0.44
C LEU A 286 -26.13 -14.10 -0.63
N LYS A 287 -26.94 -14.17 0.43
CA LYS A 287 -28.30 -13.61 0.42
C LYS A 287 -28.30 -12.10 0.58
N GLU A 288 -27.38 -11.59 1.39
CA GLU A 288 -27.28 -10.17 1.73
C GLU A 288 -25.83 -9.72 1.85
N ASN A 289 -25.61 -8.41 1.72
CA ASN A 289 -24.29 -7.81 1.86
C ASN A 289 -24.12 -7.30 3.30
N PRO A 290 -23.29 -7.93 4.15
CA PRO A 290 -23.15 -7.56 5.55
C PRO A 290 -22.57 -6.15 5.73
N ALA A 291 -21.82 -5.64 4.75
CA ALA A 291 -21.25 -4.30 4.82
C ALA A 291 -22.26 -3.20 4.45
N GLN A 292 -23.37 -3.53 3.78
CA GLN A 292 -24.22 -2.55 3.07
C GLN A 292 -24.71 -1.41 3.97
N ALA A 293 -25.27 -1.75 5.13
CA ALA A 293 -25.84 -0.80 6.09
C ALA A 293 -24.78 -0.03 6.90
N ILE A 294 -23.54 -0.51 6.94
CA ILE A 294 -22.47 0.09 7.76
C ILE A 294 -22.07 1.44 7.19
N LYS A 295 -21.88 2.41 8.09
CA LYS A 295 -21.50 3.78 7.77
C LYS A 295 -20.43 4.25 8.76
N VAL A 296 -19.31 4.73 8.22
CA VAL A 296 -18.32 5.46 9.00
C VAL A 296 -18.55 6.94 8.75
N ARG A 297 -19.00 7.67 9.78
CA ARG A 297 -19.23 9.10 9.68
C ARG A 297 -17.90 9.84 9.74
N PHE A 298 -17.74 10.83 8.86
CA PHE A 298 -16.62 11.75 8.87
C PHE A 298 -17.12 13.14 8.53
N SER A 299 -16.56 14.16 9.19
CA SER A 299 -16.79 15.54 8.83
C SER A 299 -15.99 15.90 7.57
N LYS A 300 -16.48 16.88 6.81
CA LYS A 300 -15.65 17.50 5.79
C LYS A 300 -14.49 18.17 6.51
N PRO A 301 -13.23 17.96 6.07
CA PRO A 301 -12.11 18.68 6.66
C PRO A 301 -12.32 20.19 6.47
N THR A 302 -11.96 20.96 7.48
CA THR A 302 -11.84 22.41 7.37
C THR A 302 -10.80 22.70 6.28
N LYS A 303 -11.14 23.59 5.34
CA LYS A 303 -10.20 24.09 4.34
C LYS A 303 -9.64 25.39 4.89
N SER A 304 -8.37 25.42 5.28
CA SER A 304 -7.77 26.68 5.76
C SER A 304 -7.24 27.53 4.61
N ARG A 305 -7.00 26.91 3.44
CA ARG A 305 -6.54 27.62 2.23
C ARG A 305 -6.96 26.94 0.91
N PRO A 306 -6.83 27.63 -0.24
CA PRO A 306 -6.91 27.01 -1.56
C PRO A 306 -5.82 25.96 -1.77
N LYS A 307 -6.10 24.94 -2.60
CA LYS A 307 -5.17 23.85 -2.93
C LYS A 307 -4.13 24.20 -3.99
N GLY A 308 -4.33 25.31 -4.71
CA GLY A 308 -3.39 25.80 -5.72
C GLY A 308 -2.29 26.61 -5.09
N PHE A 309 -1.15 26.69 -5.78
CA PHE A 309 -0.09 27.61 -5.39
C PHE A 309 -0.58 29.05 -5.48
N THR A 310 -0.23 29.86 -4.47
CA THR A 310 -0.36 31.33 -4.57
C THR A 310 0.59 31.88 -5.63
N ASP A 311 0.49 33.18 -5.93
CA ASP A 311 1.37 33.83 -6.89
C ASP A 311 2.82 33.81 -6.40
N GLU A 312 3.03 34.08 -5.11
CA GLU A 312 4.34 34.06 -4.47
C GLU A 312 4.95 32.65 -4.47
N GLU A 313 4.15 31.63 -4.12
CA GLU A 313 4.59 30.24 -4.15
C GLU A 313 4.94 29.80 -5.58
N ALA A 314 4.11 30.15 -6.57
CA ALA A 314 4.37 29.83 -7.96
C ALA A 314 5.64 30.52 -8.48
N LYS A 315 5.80 31.83 -8.25
CA LYS A 315 6.99 32.59 -8.63
C LYS A 315 8.24 32.03 -7.93
N ALA A 316 8.17 31.68 -6.65
CA ALA A 316 9.27 31.06 -5.92
C ALA A 316 9.72 29.73 -6.54
N ILE A 317 8.77 28.86 -6.92
CA ILE A 317 9.08 27.60 -7.60
C ILE A 317 9.73 27.85 -8.96
N LEU A 318 9.12 28.72 -9.79
CA LEU A 318 9.61 28.96 -11.15
C LEU A 318 10.97 29.64 -11.15
N ARG A 319 11.21 30.58 -10.23
CA ARG A 319 12.52 31.20 -10.01
C ARG A 319 13.56 30.18 -9.53
N ALA A 320 13.20 29.32 -8.58
CA ALA A 320 14.09 28.26 -8.12
C ALA A 320 14.42 27.25 -9.23
N ALA A 321 13.48 26.98 -10.15
CA ALA A 321 13.69 26.11 -11.30
C ALA A 321 14.66 26.71 -12.34
N LEU A 322 14.87 28.03 -12.34
CA LEU A 322 15.83 28.73 -13.21
C LEU A 322 17.27 28.80 -12.66
N ARG A 323 17.48 28.39 -11.40
CA ARG A 323 18.82 28.38 -10.81
C ARG A 323 19.75 27.43 -11.56
N ASP A 324 21.05 27.68 -11.42
CA ASP A 324 22.10 26.82 -11.98
C ASP A 324 21.81 25.34 -11.62
N PRO A 325 21.71 24.43 -12.61
CA PRO A 325 21.54 23.01 -12.35
C PRO A 325 22.56 22.41 -11.38
N GLU A 326 23.76 22.98 -11.26
CA GLU A 326 24.77 22.54 -10.29
C GLU A 326 24.39 22.82 -8.84
N SER A 327 23.51 23.80 -8.59
CA SER A 327 22.94 24.03 -7.24
C SER A 327 22.01 22.89 -6.78
N LEU A 328 21.70 21.92 -7.64
CA LEU A 328 20.84 20.78 -7.33
C LEU A 328 21.61 19.54 -6.87
N GLY A 329 22.93 19.68 -6.66
CA GLY A 329 23.79 18.62 -6.13
C GLY A 329 23.93 17.41 -7.06
N GLN A 330 24.11 16.23 -6.47
CA GLN A 330 24.39 14.95 -7.16
C GLN A 330 23.17 14.35 -7.89
N ARG A 331 22.19 15.16 -8.27
CA ARG A 331 21.03 14.71 -9.05
C ARG A 331 21.46 14.41 -10.48
N THR A 332 20.93 13.31 -11.04
CA THR A 332 21.13 12.98 -12.46
C THR A 332 20.67 14.12 -13.37
N THR A 333 21.25 14.19 -14.57
CA THR A 333 20.92 15.18 -15.61
C THR A 333 19.43 15.24 -15.90
N GLU A 334 18.74 14.10 -15.94
CA GLU A 334 17.30 14.04 -16.20
C GLU A 334 16.48 14.59 -15.03
N ASN A 335 16.91 14.35 -13.78
CA ASN A 335 16.23 14.93 -12.61
C ASN A 335 16.45 16.45 -12.54
N LYS A 336 17.66 16.93 -12.84
CA LYS A 336 17.95 18.37 -12.98
C LYS A 336 17.05 19.00 -14.06
N ARG A 337 16.94 18.34 -15.21
CA ARG A 337 16.03 18.74 -16.31
C ARG A 337 14.55 18.71 -15.89
N ALA A 338 14.13 17.70 -15.13
CA ALA A 338 12.76 17.58 -14.62
C ALA A 338 12.41 18.76 -13.70
N ILE A 339 13.32 19.13 -12.79
CA ILE A 339 13.16 20.30 -11.91
C ILE A 339 13.07 21.59 -12.72
N ARG A 340 13.92 21.76 -13.74
CA ARG A 340 13.94 22.94 -14.61
C ARG A 340 12.65 23.13 -15.41
N TRP A 341 12.05 22.06 -15.94
CA TRP A 341 11.00 22.17 -16.96
C TRP A 341 9.61 21.73 -16.51
N ILE A 342 9.48 20.73 -15.64
CA ILE A 342 8.16 20.21 -15.27
C ILE A 342 7.28 21.27 -14.57
N PRO A 343 7.78 22.05 -13.58
CA PRO A 343 6.99 23.11 -12.97
C PRO A 343 6.52 24.16 -13.99
N TRP A 344 7.42 24.58 -14.89
CA TRP A 344 7.15 25.54 -15.95
C TRP A 344 6.08 25.04 -16.93
N ILE A 345 6.17 23.79 -17.38
CA ILE A 345 5.15 23.19 -18.26
C ILE A 345 3.80 23.07 -17.52
N CYS A 346 3.81 22.63 -16.26
CA CYS A 346 2.59 22.48 -15.46
C CYS A 346 1.92 23.83 -15.18
N ALA A 347 2.69 24.90 -15.02
CA ALA A 347 2.18 26.25 -14.79
C ALA A 347 1.31 26.76 -15.94
N PHE A 348 1.64 26.39 -17.18
CA PHE A 348 0.92 26.81 -18.39
C PHE A 348 -0.06 25.79 -18.96
N THR A 349 0.00 24.52 -18.55
CA THR A 349 -0.89 23.47 -19.09
C THR A 349 -1.85 22.90 -18.04
N GLY A 350 -1.53 23.06 -16.75
CA GLY A 350 -2.21 22.37 -15.66
C GLY A 350 -2.19 20.83 -15.77
N ALA A 351 -1.37 20.26 -16.64
CA ALA A 351 -1.20 18.82 -16.78
C ALA A 351 -0.72 18.19 -15.47
N ARG A 352 -0.94 16.88 -15.29
CA ARG A 352 -0.40 16.20 -14.10
C ARG A 352 1.12 16.15 -14.22
N VAL A 353 1.83 16.42 -13.12
CA VAL A 353 3.29 16.31 -13.06
C VAL A 353 3.79 14.96 -13.61
N THR A 354 3.09 13.87 -13.30
CA THR A 354 3.44 12.53 -13.80
C THR A 354 3.19 12.34 -15.29
N GLU A 355 2.23 13.06 -15.89
CA GLU A 355 2.01 13.04 -17.35
C GLU A 355 3.11 13.81 -18.06
N ILE A 356 3.53 14.96 -17.52
CA ILE A 356 4.66 15.72 -18.06
C ILE A 356 5.97 14.94 -17.91
N ALA A 357 6.16 14.25 -16.77
CA ALA A 357 7.32 13.39 -16.57
C ALA A 357 7.42 12.21 -17.56
N GLN A 358 6.32 11.85 -18.25
CA GLN A 358 6.28 10.80 -19.27
C GLN A 358 6.68 11.29 -20.67
N LEU A 359 6.79 12.61 -20.90
CA LEU A 359 7.06 13.16 -22.23
C LEU A 359 8.33 12.59 -22.85
N ARG A 360 8.23 12.29 -24.14
CA ARG A 360 9.34 11.86 -25.00
C ARG A 360 9.65 12.95 -26.02
N THR A 361 10.83 12.86 -26.63
CA THR A 361 11.24 13.84 -27.66
C THR A 361 10.28 13.89 -28.85
N ASN A 362 9.67 12.75 -29.23
CA ASN A 362 8.67 12.66 -30.30
C ASN A 362 7.26 13.12 -29.90
N ASP A 363 7.06 13.58 -28.66
CA ASP A 363 5.80 14.16 -28.19
C ASP A 363 5.77 15.69 -28.35
N LEU A 364 6.83 16.31 -28.88
CA LEU A 364 6.78 17.67 -29.44
C LEU A 364 6.18 17.59 -30.85
N ILE A 365 5.01 18.17 -31.04
CA ILE A 365 4.26 18.11 -32.31
C ILE A 365 3.93 19.52 -32.75
N GLU A 366 3.95 19.75 -34.05
CA GLU A 366 3.40 20.96 -34.65
C GLU A 366 2.05 20.63 -35.30
N GLU A 367 1.00 21.34 -34.91
CA GLU A 367 -0.32 21.20 -35.50
C GLU A 367 -0.87 22.57 -35.85
N HIS A 368 -1.21 22.77 -37.13
CA HIS A 368 -1.66 24.07 -37.66
C HIS A 368 -0.73 25.25 -37.32
N GLY A 369 0.59 25.04 -37.35
CA GLY A 369 1.60 26.06 -37.02
C GLY A 369 1.76 26.34 -35.52
N VAL A 370 1.12 25.54 -34.66
CA VAL A 370 1.21 25.67 -33.20
C VAL A 370 1.98 24.48 -32.63
N LEU A 371 3.10 24.76 -31.95
CA LEU A 371 3.82 23.74 -31.20
C LEU A 371 3.03 23.30 -29.97
N CYS A 372 2.87 21.98 -29.84
CA CYS A 372 2.09 21.33 -28.81
C CYS A 372 2.88 20.19 -28.15
N LEU A 373 2.55 19.89 -26.90
CA LEU A 373 2.97 18.69 -26.19
C LEU A 373 1.88 17.63 -26.28
N ARG A 374 2.20 16.47 -26.85
CA ARG A 374 1.31 15.31 -26.87
C ARG A 374 1.39 14.53 -25.57
N ILE A 375 0.30 14.51 -24.83
CA ILE A 375 0.16 13.70 -23.62
C ILE A 375 -0.68 12.48 -24.01
N THR A 376 -0.04 11.32 -24.09
CA THR A 376 -0.63 10.08 -24.62
C THR A 376 -0.44 8.90 -23.66
N PRO A 377 -1.41 7.95 -23.57
CA PRO A 377 -1.22 6.68 -22.88
C PRO A 377 -0.04 5.84 -23.41
N ASP A 378 0.43 6.07 -24.64
CA ASP A 378 1.57 5.33 -25.23
C ASP A 378 2.91 5.68 -24.55
N ALA A 379 2.98 6.82 -23.87
CA ALA A 379 4.15 7.25 -23.10
C ALA A 379 4.12 6.76 -21.64
N GLY A 380 3.00 6.17 -21.21
CA GLY A 380 2.78 5.66 -19.87
C GLY A 380 1.32 5.79 -19.41
N SER A 381 1.01 5.33 -18.19
CA SER A 381 -0.38 5.32 -17.71
C SER A 381 -0.95 6.74 -17.55
N VAL A 382 -1.86 7.13 -18.44
CA VAL A 382 -2.74 8.30 -18.31
C VAL A 382 -4.07 7.87 -17.69
N LYS A 383 -4.51 8.53 -16.61
CA LYS A 383 -5.76 8.16 -15.89
C LYS A 383 -7.01 8.20 -16.79
N ALA A 384 -7.04 9.09 -17.77
CA ALA A 384 -8.15 9.24 -18.71
C ALA A 384 -8.06 8.30 -19.92
N ARG A 385 -6.91 7.65 -20.15
CA ARG A 385 -6.61 6.80 -21.33
C ARG A 385 -6.86 7.44 -22.70
N LYS A 386 -7.11 8.75 -22.75
CA LYS A 386 -7.23 9.54 -23.97
C LYS A 386 -5.93 10.31 -24.19
N TYR A 387 -5.48 10.37 -25.44
CA TYR A 387 -4.43 11.32 -25.80
C TYR A 387 -5.00 12.73 -25.83
N ARG A 388 -4.14 13.74 -25.66
CA ARG A 388 -4.48 15.15 -25.90
C ARG A 388 -3.25 15.93 -26.30
N LEU A 389 -3.48 17.09 -26.89
CA LEU A 389 -2.44 18.08 -27.18
C LEU A 389 -2.58 19.27 -26.25
N ALA A 390 -1.45 19.78 -25.76
CA ALA A 390 -1.38 21.00 -24.99
C ALA A 390 -0.47 22.00 -25.71
N PRO A 391 -1.01 23.11 -26.25
CA PRO A 391 -0.20 24.15 -26.89
C PRO A 391 0.87 24.72 -25.95
N ILE A 392 2.05 25.02 -26.48
CA ILE A 392 3.20 25.51 -25.72
C ILE A 392 3.16 27.04 -25.64
N HIS A 393 2.98 27.56 -24.43
CA HIS A 393 2.99 29.00 -24.15
C HIS A 393 4.23 29.72 -24.71
N PRO A 394 4.10 30.97 -25.23
CA PRO A 394 5.24 31.74 -25.77
C PRO A 394 6.45 31.84 -24.84
N GLN A 395 6.25 32.13 -23.55
CA GLN A 395 7.33 32.17 -22.56
C GLN A 395 8.12 30.85 -22.45
N LEU A 396 7.51 29.68 -22.71
CA LEU A 396 8.23 28.40 -22.76
C LEU A 396 9.05 28.26 -24.04
N LEU A 397 8.55 28.78 -25.16
CA LEU A 397 9.27 28.82 -26.43
C LEU A 397 10.49 29.74 -26.34
N GLU A 398 10.33 30.94 -25.76
CA GLU A 398 11.39 31.91 -25.49
C GLU A 398 12.48 31.33 -24.58
N GLN A 399 12.07 30.61 -23.53
CA GLN A 399 13.01 29.89 -22.65
C GLN A 399 13.74 28.74 -23.35
N GLY A 400 13.28 28.31 -24.53
CA GLY A 400 13.94 27.28 -25.33
C GLY A 400 13.48 25.85 -25.03
N LEU A 401 12.25 25.64 -24.54
CA LEU A 401 11.71 24.29 -24.29
C LEU A 401 11.81 23.41 -25.55
N HIS A 402 11.37 23.93 -26.70
CA HIS A 402 11.40 23.22 -27.98
C HIS A 402 12.84 22.86 -28.39
N LYS A 403 13.79 23.80 -28.26
CA LYS A 403 15.21 23.59 -28.58
C LYS A 403 15.81 22.50 -27.68
N MET A 404 15.50 22.53 -26.39
CA MET A 404 15.94 21.51 -25.44
C MET A 404 15.40 20.13 -25.83
N MET A 405 14.12 20.01 -26.18
CA MET A 405 13.52 18.74 -26.61
C MET A 405 14.13 18.23 -27.92
N GLN A 406 14.35 19.10 -28.90
CA GLN A 406 14.94 18.77 -30.20
C GLN A 406 16.42 18.38 -30.11
N GLY A 407 17.15 18.92 -29.13
CA GLY A 407 18.57 18.60 -28.91
C GLY A 407 18.83 17.30 -28.16
N LEU A 408 17.78 16.57 -27.73
CA LEU A 408 17.92 15.32 -26.99
C LEU A 408 17.83 14.09 -27.92
N PRO A 409 18.47 12.97 -27.53
CA PRO A 409 18.29 11.71 -28.23
C PRO A 409 16.84 11.22 -28.16
N ALA A 410 16.45 10.36 -29.10
CA ALA A 410 15.13 9.75 -29.13
C ALA A 410 14.82 9.00 -27.82
N GLY A 411 13.69 9.33 -27.18
CA GLY A 411 13.24 8.65 -25.96
C GLY A 411 12.68 9.60 -24.89
N PRO A 412 12.55 9.11 -23.65
CA PRO A 412 12.04 9.89 -22.54
C PRO A 412 12.92 11.09 -22.17
N ILE A 413 12.28 12.22 -21.84
CA ILE A 413 12.99 13.48 -21.57
C ILE A 413 13.44 13.56 -20.10
N PHE A 414 12.66 13.03 -19.16
CA PHE A 414 12.83 13.30 -17.72
C PHE A 414 13.30 12.11 -16.89
N TYR A 415 13.63 10.99 -17.53
CA TYR A 415 14.20 9.83 -16.84
C TYR A 415 15.04 8.99 -17.81
N SER A 416 16.01 8.27 -17.24
CA SER A 416 16.79 7.29 -17.99
C SER A 416 16.04 5.95 -18.08
N THR A 417 16.09 5.33 -19.26
CA THR A 417 15.63 3.96 -19.53
C THR A 417 16.71 2.91 -19.24
N ALA A 418 17.92 3.34 -18.85
CA ALA A 418 19.01 2.42 -18.54
C ALA A 418 18.61 1.46 -17.40
N PRO A 419 18.98 0.17 -17.52
CA PRO A 419 18.76 -0.81 -16.46
C PRO A 419 19.43 -0.36 -15.15
N ILE A 420 18.73 -0.54 -14.03
CA ILE A 420 19.32 -0.36 -12.70
C ILE A 420 19.45 -1.75 -12.08
N ARG A 421 20.67 -2.14 -11.69
CA ARG A 421 20.96 -3.45 -11.08
C ARG A 421 20.43 -4.63 -11.92
N GLY A 422 20.63 -4.56 -13.24
CA GLY A 422 20.22 -5.60 -14.19
C GLY A 422 18.72 -5.70 -14.46
N LYS A 423 17.86 -4.88 -13.83
CA LYS A 423 16.42 -4.87 -14.08
C LYS A 423 16.05 -3.82 -15.12
N ALA A 424 15.25 -4.23 -16.10
CA ALA A 424 14.66 -3.33 -17.09
C ALA A 424 13.87 -2.22 -16.39
N ALA A 425 13.98 -0.99 -16.90
CA ALA A 425 13.27 0.16 -16.35
C ALA A 425 11.80 0.13 -16.78
N ASP A 426 10.85 0.08 -15.83
CA ASP A 426 9.45 0.40 -16.14
C ASP A 426 9.32 1.92 -16.38
N PRO A 427 8.98 2.38 -17.60
CA PRO A 427 8.85 3.80 -17.92
C PRO A 427 7.84 4.52 -17.00
N VAL A 428 6.77 3.85 -16.59
CA VAL A 428 5.72 4.41 -15.73
C VAL A 428 6.25 4.65 -14.33
N GLU A 429 7.00 3.71 -13.75
CA GLU A 429 7.63 3.87 -12.45
C GLU A 429 8.70 4.95 -12.46
N ARG A 430 9.51 5.02 -13.53
CA ARG A 430 10.55 6.04 -13.69
C ARG A 430 9.95 7.44 -13.78
N ALA A 431 8.89 7.63 -14.56
CA ALA A 431 8.19 8.91 -14.64
C ALA A 431 7.54 9.30 -13.30
N GLN A 432 6.96 8.34 -12.56
CA GLN A 432 6.45 8.57 -11.21
C GLN A 432 7.57 9.02 -10.25
N SER A 433 8.74 8.36 -10.32
CA SER A 433 9.91 8.73 -9.52
C SER A 433 10.41 10.14 -9.86
N ALA A 434 10.51 10.49 -11.15
CA ALA A 434 10.90 11.84 -11.58
C ALA A 434 9.91 12.90 -11.04
N GLY A 435 8.60 12.67 -11.20
CA GLY A 435 7.57 13.56 -10.66
C GLY A 435 7.59 13.66 -9.12
N ALA A 436 7.86 12.56 -8.42
CA ALA A 436 7.99 12.56 -6.96
C ALA A 436 9.19 13.40 -6.50
N LYS A 437 10.34 13.29 -7.19
CA LYS A 437 11.54 14.10 -6.92
C LYS A 437 11.31 15.59 -7.15
N VAL A 438 10.52 15.99 -8.15
CA VAL A 438 10.12 17.40 -8.33
C VAL A 438 9.30 17.87 -7.14
N GLY A 439 8.32 17.08 -6.68
CA GLY A 439 7.54 17.41 -5.49
C GLY A 439 8.38 17.49 -4.22
N GLN A 440 9.35 16.58 -4.05
CA GLN A 440 10.32 16.61 -2.95
C GLN A 440 11.19 17.87 -3.01
N TRP A 441 11.69 18.23 -4.18
CA TRP A 441 12.48 19.46 -4.37
C TRP A 441 11.67 20.73 -4.03
N VAL A 442 10.39 20.80 -4.40
CA VAL A 442 9.51 21.92 -3.99
C VAL A 442 9.41 22.02 -2.47
N ARG A 443 9.34 20.89 -1.76
CA ARG A 443 9.28 20.85 -0.29
C ARG A 443 10.61 21.27 0.34
N GLU A 444 11.69 20.61 -0.06
CA GLU A 444 12.99 20.65 0.63
C GLU A 444 13.85 21.84 0.22
N VAL A 445 13.73 22.31 -1.02
CA VAL A 445 14.61 23.35 -1.57
C VAL A 445 13.87 24.67 -1.76
N VAL A 446 12.63 24.65 -2.25
CA VAL A 446 11.82 25.87 -2.40
C VAL A 446 11.16 26.28 -1.07
N GLY A 447 10.92 25.33 -0.17
CA GLY A 447 10.42 25.60 1.18
C GLY A 447 8.89 25.71 1.29
N ILE A 448 8.14 25.28 0.28
CA ILE A 448 6.67 25.28 0.34
C ILE A 448 6.24 24.03 1.10
N THR A 449 6.11 24.10 2.43
CA THR A 449 5.90 22.92 3.31
C THR A 449 4.46 22.72 3.77
N ASP A 450 3.54 23.61 3.40
CA ASP A 450 2.13 23.53 3.79
C ASP A 450 1.48 22.18 3.39
N PRO A 451 0.93 21.41 4.34
CA PRO A 451 0.38 20.08 4.08
C PRO A 451 -0.90 20.09 3.25
N GLU A 452 -1.64 21.20 3.17
CA GLU A 452 -2.84 21.32 2.33
C GLU A 452 -2.53 21.54 0.85
N VAL A 453 -1.29 21.97 0.54
CA VAL A 453 -0.78 22.12 -0.83
C VAL A 453 -0.07 20.85 -1.24
N GLN A 454 -0.53 20.16 -2.27
CA GLN A 454 0.18 19.00 -2.84
C GLN A 454 0.98 19.45 -4.05
N PRO A 455 2.33 19.51 -4.01
CA PRO A 455 3.10 20.14 -5.09
C PRO A 455 2.80 19.60 -6.49
N ASN A 456 2.59 18.29 -6.61
CA ASN A 456 2.31 17.64 -7.89
C ASN A 456 0.89 17.86 -8.43
N HIS A 457 -0.01 18.46 -7.64
CA HIS A 457 -1.39 18.77 -7.99
C HIS A 457 -1.74 20.26 -7.85
N ALA A 458 -0.94 21.05 -7.15
CA ALA A 458 -1.19 22.45 -6.89
C ALA A 458 -1.11 23.31 -8.17
N TRP A 459 -0.21 22.98 -9.11
CA TRP A 459 -0.20 23.59 -10.44
C TRP A 459 -1.52 23.42 -11.20
N ARG A 460 -2.14 22.23 -11.09
CA ARG A 460 -3.43 21.95 -11.72
C ARG A 460 -4.53 22.86 -11.15
N HIS A 461 -4.53 23.08 -9.84
CA HIS A 461 -5.47 23.99 -9.21
C HIS A 461 -5.21 25.44 -9.63
N ARG A 462 -3.95 25.87 -9.61
CA ARG A 462 -3.53 27.22 -10.02
C ARG A 462 -3.89 27.52 -11.47
N PHE A 463 -3.59 26.62 -12.40
CA PHE A 463 -3.97 26.77 -13.82
C PHE A 463 -5.47 27.00 -13.98
N LYS A 464 -6.30 26.30 -13.19
CA LYS A 464 -7.74 26.55 -13.20
C LYS A 464 -8.10 27.93 -12.65
N THR A 465 -7.41 28.42 -11.63
CA THR A 465 -7.63 29.77 -11.09
C THR A 465 -7.24 30.82 -12.13
N VAL A 466 -5.98 30.83 -12.58
CA VAL A 466 -5.47 31.81 -13.55
C VAL A 466 -6.26 31.78 -14.86
N GLY A 467 -6.63 30.58 -15.35
CA GLY A 467 -7.48 30.48 -16.54
C GLY A 467 -8.88 31.10 -16.35
N ARG A 468 -9.45 31.13 -15.13
CA ARG A 468 -10.70 31.88 -14.90
C ARG A 468 -10.48 33.37 -14.99
N ASP A 469 -9.36 33.85 -14.46
CA ASP A 469 -9.03 35.27 -14.43
C ASP A 469 -8.84 35.83 -15.85
N THR A 470 -8.39 35.00 -16.80
CA THR A 470 -8.25 35.36 -18.21
C THR A 470 -9.49 35.07 -19.07
N GLY A 471 -10.59 34.62 -18.46
CA GLY A 471 -11.81 34.29 -19.20
C GLY A 471 -11.71 33.02 -20.05
N MET A 472 -10.75 32.13 -19.77
CA MET A 472 -10.60 30.85 -20.47
C MET A 472 -11.85 29.99 -20.26
N ASP A 473 -12.49 29.64 -21.38
CA ASP A 473 -13.65 28.77 -21.41
C ASP A 473 -13.39 27.45 -20.67
N LEU A 474 -14.42 26.91 -20.01
CA LEU A 474 -14.31 25.70 -19.20
C LEU A 474 -13.90 24.49 -20.02
N GLU A 475 -14.46 24.31 -21.22
CA GLU A 475 -14.19 23.17 -22.09
C GLU A 475 -12.80 23.28 -22.68
N VAL A 476 -12.39 24.48 -23.12
CA VAL A 476 -11.01 24.74 -23.58
C VAL A 476 -10.00 24.44 -22.48
N ARG A 477 -10.27 24.92 -21.27
CA ARG A 477 -9.42 24.67 -20.11
C ARG A 477 -9.33 23.19 -19.76
N ASP A 478 -10.46 22.49 -19.76
CA ASP A 478 -10.52 21.07 -19.42
C ASP A 478 -9.89 20.20 -20.51
N ALA A 479 -9.99 20.59 -21.79
CA ALA A 479 -9.29 19.96 -22.91
C ALA A 479 -7.75 20.07 -22.75
N ILE A 480 -7.20 21.27 -22.54
CA ILE A 480 -5.76 21.48 -22.29
C ILE A 480 -5.30 20.65 -21.08
N GLN A 481 -6.06 20.76 -19.98
CA GLN A 481 -5.71 20.14 -18.71
C GLN A 481 -5.94 18.62 -18.67
N GLY A 482 -6.66 18.05 -19.64
CA GLY A 482 -7.09 16.65 -19.66
C GLY A 482 -8.03 16.29 -18.51
N HIS A 483 -9.02 17.15 -18.25
CA HIS A 483 -10.12 16.89 -17.32
C HIS A 483 -11.35 16.47 -18.12
N SER A 484 -12.13 15.52 -17.59
CA SER A 484 -13.50 15.27 -18.02
C SER A 484 -14.43 15.63 -16.86
N ASP A 485 -15.51 16.33 -17.16
CA ASP A 485 -16.55 16.68 -16.18
C ASP A 485 -17.63 15.58 -16.03
N GLY A 486 -17.52 14.51 -16.83
CA GLY A 486 -18.40 13.35 -16.83
C GLY A 486 -19.79 13.58 -17.44
N ARG A 487 -20.04 14.73 -18.07
CA ARG A 487 -21.32 15.04 -18.71
C ARG A 487 -21.27 14.64 -20.18
N ALA A 488 -22.28 13.92 -20.67
CA ALA A 488 -22.36 13.57 -22.09
C ALA A 488 -22.37 14.79 -23.03
N ALA A 489 -22.84 15.94 -22.55
CA ALA A 489 -22.83 17.19 -23.30
C ALA A 489 -21.41 17.68 -23.65
N SER A 490 -20.40 17.39 -22.81
CA SER A 490 -19.00 17.79 -23.07
C SER A 490 -18.34 16.98 -24.18
N ASP A 491 -18.98 15.91 -24.65
CA ASP A 491 -18.49 15.08 -25.77
C ASP A 491 -19.02 15.59 -27.13
N TYR A 492 -19.87 16.62 -27.17
CA TYR A 492 -20.36 17.23 -28.42
C TYR A 492 -19.47 18.39 -28.86
N GLY A 493 -18.94 18.30 -30.08
CA GLY A 493 -18.03 19.30 -30.64
C GLY A 493 -16.56 19.04 -30.26
N GLU A 494 -15.65 19.69 -30.98
CA GLU A 494 -14.21 19.54 -30.77
C GLU A 494 -13.60 20.86 -30.31
N VAL A 495 -12.79 20.79 -29.25
CA VAL A 495 -11.93 21.91 -28.87
C VAL A 495 -10.70 21.91 -29.78
N THR A 496 -10.71 22.79 -30.78
CA THR A 496 -9.62 22.90 -31.76
C THR A 496 -8.31 23.38 -31.13
N ILE A 497 -7.17 23.02 -31.75
CA ILE A 497 -5.85 23.55 -31.38
C ILE A 497 -5.82 25.08 -31.41
N LYS A 498 -6.52 25.70 -32.36
CA LYS A 498 -6.64 27.16 -32.46
C LYS A 498 -7.28 27.77 -31.21
N ALA A 499 -8.39 27.19 -30.73
CA ALA A 499 -9.07 27.67 -29.51
C ALA A 499 -8.19 27.48 -28.26
N MET A 500 -7.56 26.31 -28.14
CA MET A 500 -6.61 26.06 -27.05
C MET A 500 -5.41 27.01 -27.10
N TRP A 501 -4.89 27.30 -28.29
CA TRP A 501 -3.76 28.19 -28.48
C TRP A 501 -4.08 29.62 -28.08
N GLN A 502 -5.23 30.16 -28.52
CA GLN A 502 -5.68 31.50 -28.13
C GLN A 502 -5.80 31.63 -26.60
N ALA A 503 -6.37 30.61 -25.96
CA ALA A 503 -6.49 30.54 -24.51
C ALA A 503 -5.13 30.48 -23.79
N ILE A 504 -4.20 29.67 -24.30
CA ILE A 504 -2.83 29.59 -23.76
C ILE A 504 -2.10 30.92 -23.96
N TRP A 505 -2.18 31.52 -25.15
CA TRP A 505 -1.54 32.80 -25.47
C TRP A 505 -2.02 33.94 -24.57
N ALA A 506 -3.30 33.92 -24.17
CA ALA A 506 -3.87 34.92 -23.28
C ALA A 506 -3.41 34.79 -21.81
N LEU A 507 -2.72 33.72 -21.43
CA LEU A 507 -2.16 33.60 -20.08
C LEU A 507 -1.04 34.62 -19.89
N PRO A 508 -0.97 35.28 -18.72
CA PRO A 508 0.11 36.21 -18.45
C PRO A 508 1.44 35.47 -18.34
N HIS A 509 2.51 36.15 -18.75
CA HIS A 509 3.87 35.69 -18.48
C HIS A 509 4.10 35.72 -16.96
N TYR A 510 4.87 34.76 -16.45
CA TYR A 510 5.37 34.86 -15.09
C TYR A 510 6.52 35.86 -15.07
N ASP A 511 6.26 37.05 -14.51
CA ASP A 511 7.32 37.99 -14.16
C ASP A 511 8.00 37.54 -12.87
N LEU A 512 9.32 37.35 -12.95
CA LEU A 512 10.16 36.85 -11.86
C LEU A 512 11.14 37.90 -11.34
N ASN A 513 11.04 39.15 -11.81
CA ASN A 513 11.93 40.24 -11.44
C ASN A 513 11.54 40.95 -10.14
N ASP A 514 10.38 40.63 -9.58
CA ASP A 514 9.89 41.16 -8.29
C ASP A 514 10.49 40.48 -7.06
#